data_AF-D4CL59-F1
#
_entry.id   AF-D4CL59-F1
#
_cell.length_a   1.000
_cell.length_b   1.000
_cell.length_c   1.000
_cell.angle_alpha   90.00
_cell.angle_beta   90.00
_cell.angle_gamma   90.00
#
_symmetry.space_group_name_H-M   'P 1'
#
loop_
_entity.id
_entity.type
_entity.pdbx_description
1 polymer ?
#
loop_
_entity_poly.entity_id
_entity_poly.type
_entity_poly.pdbx_seq_one_letter_code
_entity_poly.pdbx_strand_id
1 'polypeptide(L)'
;MANFFSKLLNNIFSSSEVADDSFYEELEDAMIMSDVGADAALRIIDAVRREAKRKGCNLTKDVRKILKDYLYELMRTDESYYEFERQKSIISVIGVNGVGKTTSIGKLAEHFKSMGKKVILAAADTFRAGAIEQLVEWGKRVGVDVIRQREGSDPAAVVFDALQSFKAKNADILIIDTAGRLHNKKNLMQELGKINRIIDREFSEGFRETLVVLDATTGQNALSQARVFQETSQVTGIILTKMDGSARGGVALSVQSELGIPVKYIGSGERAKDLHRFDAGSYVDSIFEKQ
;
A
#
# COMPACT_ATOMS: atom_id res chain seq x y z
N MET A 1 10.79 19.01 2.81
CA MET A 1 9.44 19.60 2.74
C MET A 1 8.75 19.30 4.05
N ALA A 2 8.28 20.32 4.75
CA ALA A 2 7.62 20.18 6.05
C ALA A 2 6.37 19.30 5.93
N ASN A 3 6.29 18.21 6.70
CA ASN A 3 5.06 17.44 6.83
C ASN A 3 4.06 18.27 7.66
N PHE A 4 2.95 18.69 7.06
CA PHE A 4 1.87 19.44 7.71
C PHE A 4 1.45 18.80 9.04
N PHE A 5 1.38 17.47 9.05
CA PHE A 5 1.04 16.69 10.23
C PHE A 5 2.04 16.89 11.38
N SER A 6 3.35 16.84 11.09
CA SER A 6 4.40 17.11 12.07
C SER A 6 4.30 18.52 12.67
N LYS A 7 3.97 19.52 11.85
CA LYS A 7 3.81 20.90 12.32
C LYS A 7 2.65 21.01 13.31
N LEU A 8 1.49 20.41 13.01
CA LEU A 8 0.33 20.42 13.91
C LEU A 8 0.66 19.74 15.24
N LEU A 9 1.23 18.53 15.20
CA LEU A 9 1.58 17.79 16.41
C LEU A 9 2.63 18.54 17.25
N ASN A 10 3.67 19.08 16.63
CA ASN A 10 4.71 19.80 17.37
C ASN A 10 4.17 21.04 18.08
N ASN A 11 3.18 21.73 17.50
CA ASN A 11 2.52 22.86 18.16
C ASN A 11 1.74 22.40 19.41
N ILE A 12 0.92 21.35 19.30
CA ILE A 12 0.12 20.81 20.41
C ILE A 12 1.01 20.31 21.56
N PHE A 13 2.11 19.62 21.22
CA PHE A 13 3.07 19.15 22.23
C PHE A 13 3.95 20.26 22.82
N SER A 14 3.86 21.50 22.34
CA SER A 14 4.63 22.66 22.84
C SER A 14 3.84 23.57 23.78
N SER A 15 2.50 23.55 23.70
CA SER A 15 1.61 24.48 24.43
C SER A 15 1.24 24.00 25.83
N SER A 16 1.20 22.69 26.09
CA SER A 16 0.63 22.14 27.33
C SER A 16 1.62 21.26 28.09
N GLU A 17 1.69 21.43 29.42
CA GLU A 17 2.47 20.53 30.30
C GLU A 17 1.67 19.29 30.72
N VAL A 18 0.35 19.45 30.92
CA VAL A 18 -0.58 18.40 31.34
C VAL A 18 -1.45 17.96 30.16
N ALA A 19 -1.64 16.66 30.01
CA ALA A 19 -2.52 16.06 29.01
C ALA A 19 -3.95 15.91 29.56
N ASP A 20 -4.69 17.01 29.54
CA ASP A 20 -6.11 17.06 29.90
C ASP A 20 -7.01 16.72 28.70
N ASP A 21 -8.32 16.84 28.89
CA ASP A 21 -9.31 16.49 27.88
C ASP A 21 -9.20 17.38 26.63
N SER A 22 -8.93 18.68 26.81
CA SER A 22 -8.69 19.64 25.72
C SER A 22 -7.49 19.25 24.87
N PHE A 23 -6.39 18.79 25.50
CA PHE A 23 -5.22 18.30 24.79
C PHE A 23 -5.54 17.08 23.89
N TYR A 24 -6.37 16.14 24.36
CA TYR A 24 -6.75 14.98 23.56
C TYR A 24 -7.68 15.35 22.40
N GLU A 25 -8.59 16.31 22.60
CA GLU A 25 -9.45 16.85 21.53
C GLU A 25 -8.61 17.54 20.43
N GLU A 26 -7.65 18.39 20.81
CA GLU A 26 -6.73 19.02 19.84
C GLU A 26 -5.91 17.99 19.05
N LEU A 27 -5.48 16.91 19.71
CA LEU A 27 -4.72 15.84 19.09
C LEU A 27 -5.57 15.05 18.09
N GLU A 28 -6.84 14.79 18.41
CA GLU A 28 -7.81 14.18 17.50
C GLU A 28 -8.04 15.04 16.26
N ASP A 29 -8.31 16.33 16.45
CA ASP A 29 -8.52 17.29 15.37
C ASP A 29 -7.30 17.35 14.43
N ALA A 30 -6.09 17.39 14.99
CA ALA A 30 -4.86 17.39 14.20
C ALA A 30 -4.69 16.12 13.36
N MET A 31 -5.10 14.95 13.88
CA MET A 31 -5.09 13.69 13.13
C MET A 31 -6.10 13.73 11.98
N ILE A 32 -7.31 14.21 12.22
CA ILE A 32 -8.37 14.34 11.20
C ILE A 32 -7.92 15.29 10.08
N MET A 33 -7.39 16.45 10.44
CA MET A 33 -6.84 17.43 9.49
C MET A 33 -5.69 16.88 8.66
N SER A 34 -5.03 15.82 9.14
CA SER A 34 -3.89 15.15 8.48
C SER A 34 -4.29 13.90 7.69
N ASP A 35 -5.58 13.76 7.35
CA ASP A 35 -6.15 12.65 6.57
C ASP A 35 -6.16 11.28 7.27
N VAL A 36 -6.01 11.22 8.61
CA VAL A 36 -6.18 9.95 9.36
C VAL A 36 -7.64 9.48 9.34
N GLY A 37 -8.60 10.40 9.26
CA GLY A 37 -10.03 10.10 9.33
C GLY A 37 -10.53 10.01 10.79
N ALA A 38 -11.81 10.35 11.00
CA ALA A 38 -12.40 10.49 12.33
C ALA A 38 -12.38 9.17 13.12
N ASP A 39 -12.83 8.07 12.51
CA ASP A 39 -12.91 6.77 13.18
C ASP A 39 -11.51 6.26 13.61
N ALA A 40 -10.51 6.38 12.73
CA ALA A 40 -9.15 5.99 13.04
C ALA A 40 -8.51 6.91 14.09
N ALA A 41 -8.72 8.23 14.00
CA ALA A 41 -8.23 9.19 14.98
C ALA A 41 -8.79 8.87 16.37
N LEU A 42 -10.11 8.77 16.51
CA LEU A 42 -10.77 8.43 17.76
C LEU A 42 -10.24 7.12 18.37
N ARG A 43 -10.10 6.06 17.57
CA ARG A 43 -9.53 4.77 18.02
C ARG A 43 -8.10 4.92 18.55
N ILE A 44 -7.26 5.68 17.86
CA ILE A 44 -5.87 5.91 18.25
C ILE A 44 -5.83 6.70 19.57
N ILE A 45 -6.59 7.79 19.67
CA ILE A 45 -6.65 8.66 20.84
C ILE A 45 -7.16 7.91 22.06
N ASP A 46 -8.23 7.13 21.93
CA ASP A 46 -8.77 6.31 23.01
C ASP A 46 -7.79 5.25 23.50
N ALA A 47 -7.01 4.64 22.60
CA ALA A 47 -5.98 3.68 22.98
C ALA A 47 -4.84 4.36 23.76
N VAL A 48 -4.37 5.51 23.28
CA VAL A 48 -3.31 6.31 23.92
C VAL A 48 -3.74 6.80 25.29
N ARG A 49 -4.98 7.33 25.40
CA ARG A 49 -5.54 7.83 26.66
C ARG A 49 -5.68 6.73 27.71
N ARG A 50 -6.16 5.55 27.30
CA ARG A 50 -6.24 4.37 28.19
C ARG A 50 -4.87 3.94 28.68
N GLU A 51 -3.87 3.92 27.80
CA GLU A 51 -2.50 3.53 28.13
C GLU A 51 -1.82 4.56 29.06
N ALA A 52 -2.02 5.86 28.82
CA ALA A 52 -1.53 6.92 29.68
C ALA A 52 -2.11 6.81 31.10
N LYS A 53 -3.43 6.60 31.22
CA LYS A 53 -4.10 6.36 32.50
C LYS A 53 -3.57 5.12 33.21
N ARG A 54 -3.36 4.01 32.49
CA ARG A 54 -2.80 2.76 33.03
C ARG A 54 -1.39 2.95 33.59
N LYS A 55 -0.56 3.78 32.93
CA LYS A 55 0.82 4.09 33.34
C LYS A 55 0.92 5.21 34.39
N GLY A 56 -0.18 5.89 34.72
CA GLY A 56 -0.16 7.07 35.59
C GLY A 56 0.54 8.29 34.95
N CYS A 57 0.63 8.32 33.62
CA CYS A 57 1.24 9.41 32.87
C CYS A 57 0.20 10.49 32.58
N ASN A 58 0.44 11.71 33.05
CA ASN A 58 -0.42 12.87 32.82
C ASN A 58 0.30 14.05 32.14
N LEU A 59 1.58 13.91 31.81
CA LEU A 59 2.35 14.94 31.12
C LEU A 59 2.32 14.71 29.62
N THR A 60 2.24 15.80 28.84
CA THR A 60 2.19 15.74 27.37
C THR A 60 3.42 15.06 26.75
N LYS A 61 4.60 15.20 27.37
CA LYS A 61 5.83 14.50 26.98
C LYS A 61 5.70 12.97 27.06
N ASP A 62 4.98 12.46 28.06
CA ASP A 62 4.76 11.04 28.27
C ASP A 62 3.74 10.53 27.25
N VAL A 63 2.66 11.30 27.02
CA VAL A 63 1.66 11.01 25.99
C VAL A 63 2.28 11.01 24.59
N ARG A 64 3.22 11.92 24.30
CA ARG A 64 3.97 11.91 23.03
C ARG A 64 4.68 10.58 22.80
N LYS A 65 5.34 10.06 23.84
CA LYS A 65 6.03 8.76 23.77
C LYS A 65 5.04 7.63 23.57
N ILE A 66 3.95 7.61 24.34
CA ILE A 66 2.91 6.58 24.24
C ILE A 66 2.28 6.57 22.83
N LEU A 67 1.98 7.75 22.28
CA LEU A 67 1.46 7.88 20.93
C LEU A 67 2.45 7.35 19.89
N LYS A 68 3.74 7.73 19.99
CA LYS A 68 4.79 7.19 19.11
C LYS A 68 4.84 5.66 19.15
N ASP A 69 4.93 5.10 20.35
CA ASP A 69 5.00 3.65 20.55
C ASP A 69 3.75 2.95 19.98
N TYR A 70 2.57 3.52 20.20
CA TYR A 70 1.31 2.99 19.66
C TYR A 70 1.26 3.03 18.13
N LEU A 71 1.64 4.15 17.52
CA LEU A 71 1.67 4.29 16.06
C LEU A 71 2.70 3.36 15.42
N TYR A 72 3.84 3.14 16.09
CA TYR A 72 4.85 2.18 15.63
C TYR A 72 4.28 0.76 15.59
N GLU A 73 3.66 0.30 16.69
CA GLU A 73 3.06 -1.03 16.74
C GLU A 73 1.90 -1.19 15.74
N LEU A 74 1.06 -0.16 15.60
CA LEU A 74 -0.02 -0.16 14.61
C LEU A 74 0.52 -0.37 13.19
N MET A 75 1.62 0.31 12.85
CA MET A 75 2.20 0.30 11.51
C MET A 75 3.26 -0.79 11.30
N ARG A 76 3.55 -1.62 12.31
CA ARG A 76 4.65 -2.58 12.27
C ARG A 76 4.41 -3.64 11.19
N THR A 77 5.30 -3.67 10.20
CA THR A 77 5.34 -4.69 9.15
C THR A 77 6.66 -5.45 9.25
N ASP A 78 6.64 -6.64 9.87
CA ASP A 78 7.82 -7.49 9.99
C ASP A 78 8.09 -8.38 8.75
N GLU A 79 9.17 -9.16 8.78
CA GLU A 79 9.62 -10.00 7.66
C GLU A 79 8.63 -11.08 7.23
N SER A 80 7.64 -11.44 8.07
CA SER A 80 6.61 -12.41 7.69
C SER A 80 5.71 -11.87 6.59
N TYR A 81 5.46 -10.56 6.58
CA TYR A 81 4.67 -9.90 5.54
C TYR A 81 5.36 -9.89 4.16
N TYR A 82 6.66 -10.19 4.09
CA TYR A 82 7.45 -10.21 2.85
C TYR A 82 7.90 -11.63 2.45
N GLU A 83 7.28 -12.69 2.98
CA GLU A 83 7.60 -14.08 2.59
C GLU A 83 7.48 -14.33 1.08
N PHE A 84 6.53 -13.67 0.42
CA PHE A 84 6.35 -13.74 -1.03
C PHE A 84 7.59 -13.30 -1.83
N GLU A 85 8.48 -12.48 -1.27
CA GLU A 85 9.72 -12.10 -1.94
C GLU A 85 10.75 -13.24 -1.96
N ARG A 86 10.68 -14.15 -0.97
CA ARG A 86 11.61 -15.27 -0.80
C ARG A 86 11.13 -16.54 -1.50
N GLN A 87 9.81 -16.70 -1.63
CA GLN A 87 9.18 -17.86 -2.24
C GLN A 87 8.94 -17.69 -3.74
N LYS A 88 8.46 -18.75 -4.40
CA LYS A 88 7.86 -18.65 -5.73
C LYS A 88 6.47 -18.07 -5.61
N SER A 89 6.24 -16.94 -6.27
CA SER A 89 5.08 -16.11 -5.95
C SER A 89 4.38 -15.53 -7.17
N ILE A 90 3.06 -15.42 -7.07
CA ILE A 90 2.23 -14.63 -7.97
C ILE A 90 1.76 -13.39 -7.23
N ILE A 91 2.03 -12.23 -7.81
CA ILE A 91 1.70 -10.92 -7.27
C ILE A 91 0.65 -10.27 -8.18
N SER A 92 -0.58 -10.16 -7.69
CA SER A 92 -1.64 -9.39 -8.37
C SER A 92 -1.60 -7.94 -7.90
N VAL A 93 -1.39 -7.01 -8.83
CA VAL A 93 -1.36 -5.58 -8.52
C VAL A 93 -2.66 -4.93 -8.97
N ILE A 94 -3.46 -4.50 -8.00
CA ILE A 94 -4.80 -3.93 -8.19
C ILE A 94 -4.86 -2.47 -7.71
N GLY A 95 -5.96 -1.78 -7.99
CA GLY A 95 -6.13 -0.36 -7.65
C GLY A 95 -6.78 0.42 -8.77
N VAL A 96 -7.20 1.66 -8.50
CA VAL A 96 -7.89 2.47 -9.51
C VAL A 96 -6.94 3.02 -10.58
N ASN A 97 -7.47 3.61 -11.65
CA ASN A 97 -6.62 4.22 -12.68
C ASN A 97 -5.92 5.48 -12.13
N GLY A 98 -4.68 5.72 -12.54
CA GLY A 98 -3.93 6.94 -12.19
C GLY A 98 -3.19 6.92 -10.84
N VAL A 99 -3.36 5.88 -10.01
CA VAL A 99 -2.66 5.73 -8.72
C VAL A 99 -1.24 5.17 -8.83
N GLY A 100 -0.78 4.84 -10.05
CA GLY A 100 0.58 4.37 -10.29
C GLY A 100 0.78 2.85 -10.26
N LYS A 101 -0.24 2.04 -10.61
CA LYS A 101 -0.14 0.57 -10.70
C LYS A 101 0.99 0.09 -11.61
N THR A 102 0.92 0.40 -12.89
CA THR A 102 1.90 -0.03 -13.90
C THR A 102 3.32 0.46 -13.56
N THR A 103 3.45 1.68 -13.02
CA THR A 103 4.71 2.20 -12.49
C THR A 103 5.23 1.37 -11.31
N SER A 104 4.37 1.04 -10.34
CA SER A 104 4.73 0.22 -9.18
C SER A 104 5.14 -1.20 -9.59
N ILE A 105 4.49 -1.79 -10.60
CA ILE A 105 4.86 -3.08 -11.18
C ILE A 105 6.27 -3.03 -11.78
N GLY A 106 6.57 -2.00 -12.56
CA GLY A 106 7.91 -1.81 -13.12
C GLY A 106 8.99 -1.68 -12.05
N LYS A 107 8.71 -0.94 -10.97
CA LYS A 107 9.62 -0.81 -9.82
C LYS A 107 9.78 -2.10 -9.03
N LEU A 108 8.70 -2.84 -8.79
CA LEU A 108 8.76 -4.17 -8.16
C LEU A 108 9.57 -5.15 -9.00
N ALA A 109 9.40 -5.12 -10.33
CA ALA A 109 10.16 -5.96 -11.24
C ALA A 109 11.67 -5.67 -11.14
N GLU A 110 12.06 -4.39 -11.12
CA GLU A 110 13.44 -3.97 -10.89
C GLU A 110 13.95 -4.43 -9.52
N HIS A 111 13.15 -4.24 -8.47
CA HIS A 111 13.48 -4.65 -7.11
C HIS A 111 13.78 -6.15 -7.04
N PHE A 112 12.86 -7.01 -7.51
CA PHE A 112 13.07 -8.46 -7.50
C PHE A 112 14.21 -8.89 -8.41
N LYS A 113 14.38 -8.26 -9.57
CA LYS A 113 15.51 -8.53 -10.45
C LYS A 113 16.85 -8.19 -9.78
N SER A 114 16.91 -7.08 -9.03
CA SER A 114 18.11 -6.71 -8.26
C SER A 114 18.44 -7.70 -7.13
N MET A 115 17.43 -8.44 -6.66
CA MET A 115 17.59 -9.57 -5.73
C MET A 115 17.94 -10.89 -6.43
N GLY A 116 18.20 -10.87 -7.74
CA GLY A 116 18.55 -12.06 -8.53
C GLY A 116 17.37 -12.96 -8.90
N LYS A 117 16.12 -12.51 -8.72
CA LYS A 117 14.92 -13.28 -9.06
C LYS A 117 14.63 -13.25 -10.56
N LYS A 118 14.15 -14.37 -11.09
CA LYS A 118 13.58 -14.46 -12.45
C LYS A 118 12.14 -13.98 -12.45
N VAL A 119 11.91 -12.79 -12.99
CA VAL A 119 10.61 -12.11 -12.99
C VAL A 119 9.94 -12.19 -14.36
N ILE A 120 8.62 -12.39 -14.36
CA ILE A 120 7.75 -12.27 -15.54
C ILE A 120 6.61 -11.29 -15.22
N LEU A 121 6.21 -10.49 -16.20
CA LEU A 121 5.07 -9.57 -16.10
C LEU A 121 3.90 -10.07 -16.97
N ALA A 122 2.67 -9.84 -16.52
CA ALA A 122 1.46 -10.11 -17.29
C ALA A 122 0.65 -8.82 -17.52
N ALA A 123 0.39 -8.49 -18.78
CA ALA A 123 -0.36 -7.31 -19.20
C ALA A 123 -1.88 -7.57 -19.22
N ALA A 124 -2.50 -7.76 -18.06
CA ALA A 124 -3.92 -8.07 -17.94
C ALA A 124 -4.83 -6.82 -17.90
N ASP A 125 -4.30 -5.59 -17.89
CA ASP A 125 -5.06 -4.37 -18.18
C ASP A 125 -5.27 -4.21 -19.70
N THR A 126 -6.09 -5.10 -20.27
CA THR A 126 -6.24 -5.24 -21.73
C THR A 126 -7.16 -4.21 -22.37
N PHE A 127 -7.95 -3.48 -21.59
CA PHE A 127 -8.96 -2.54 -22.10
C PHE A 127 -8.49 -1.08 -22.08
N ARG A 128 -7.45 -0.75 -21.31
CA ARG A 128 -6.92 0.62 -21.26
C ARG A 128 -5.95 0.81 -22.41
N ALA A 129 -6.31 1.68 -23.34
CA ALA A 129 -5.45 2.07 -24.45
C ALA A 129 -4.05 2.47 -23.95
N GLY A 130 -3.02 1.89 -24.54
CA GLY A 130 -1.61 2.13 -24.18
C GLY A 130 -1.11 1.43 -22.90
N ALA A 131 -1.97 0.75 -22.12
CA ALA A 131 -1.53 0.10 -20.89
C ALA A 131 -0.61 -1.10 -21.15
N ILE A 132 -0.92 -1.89 -22.19
CA ILE A 132 -0.07 -3.01 -22.62
C ILE A 132 1.30 -2.49 -23.06
N GLU A 133 1.33 -1.46 -23.90
CA GLU A 133 2.57 -0.83 -24.39
C GLU A 133 3.39 -0.25 -23.25
N GLN A 134 2.75 0.43 -22.30
CA GLN A 134 3.39 0.99 -21.11
C GLN A 134 4.07 -0.11 -20.27
N LEU A 135 3.40 -1.25 -20.04
CA LEU A 135 3.99 -2.35 -19.30
C LEU A 135 5.13 -3.02 -20.09
N VAL A 136 5.00 -3.14 -21.41
CA VAL A 136 6.06 -3.66 -22.28
C VAL A 136 7.31 -2.78 -22.25
N GLU A 137 7.15 -1.45 -22.21
CA GLU A 137 8.26 -0.52 -22.08
C GLU A 137 8.98 -0.69 -20.73
N TRP A 138 8.22 -0.86 -19.64
CA TRP A 138 8.79 -1.22 -18.34
C TRP A 138 9.56 -2.55 -18.39
N GLY A 139 8.97 -3.57 -19.01
CA GLY A 139 9.62 -4.87 -19.18
C GLY A 139 10.93 -4.78 -19.96
N LYS A 140 10.99 -3.97 -21.02
CA LYS A 140 12.23 -3.71 -21.77
C LYS A 140 13.26 -2.96 -20.93
N ARG A 141 12.83 -1.92 -20.20
CA ARG A 141 13.69 -1.10 -19.35
C ARG A 141 14.36 -1.92 -18.24
N VAL A 142 13.58 -2.76 -17.56
CA VAL A 142 14.05 -3.65 -16.49
C VAL A 142 14.78 -4.85 -17.09
N GLY A 143 14.42 -5.28 -18.30
CA GLY A 143 14.92 -6.49 -18.96
C GLY A 143 14.28 -7.76 -18.40
N VAL A 144 12.95 -7.80 -18.38
CA VAL A 144 12.11 -8.95 -17.96
C VAL A 144 11.07 -9.27 -19.04
N ASP A 145 10.61 -10.50 -19.07
CA ASP A 145 9.61 -10.94 -20.04
C ASP A 145 8.22 -10.37 -19.71
N VAL A 146 7.49 -9.93 -20.75
CA VAL A 146 6.10 -9.45 -20.63
C VAL A 146 5.19 -10.32 -21.47
N ILE A 147 4.25 -10.99 -20.81
CA ILE A 147 3.20 -11.80 -21.43
C ILE A 147 2.00 -10.90 -21.69
N ARG A 148 1.55 -10.89 -22.94
CA ARG A 148 0.46 -10.04 -23.41
C ARG A 148 -0.31 -10.73 -24.52
N GLN A 149 -1.56 -10.32 -24.69
CA GLN A 149 -2.36 -10.60 -25.88
C GLN A 149 -2.70 -9.28 -26.59
N ARG A 150 -3.66 -9.31 -27.52
CA ARG A 150 -4.18 -8.11 -28.18
C ARG A 150 -5.03 -7.26 -27.23
N GLU A 151 -5.15 -5.97 -27.54
CA GLU A 151 -6.07 -5.07 -26.84
C GLU A 151 -7.52 -5.63 -26.90
N GLY A 152 -8.25 -5.50 -25.80
CA GLY A 152 -9.60 -6.04 -25.63
C GLY A 152 -9.67 -7.56 -25.40
N SER A 153 -8.54 -8.26 -25.31
CA SER A 153 -8.52 -9.67 -24.88
C SER A 153 -9.05 -9.84 -23.45
N ASP A 154 -9.55 -11.04 -23.15
CA ASP A 154 -9.94 -11.43 -21.79
C ASP A 154 -8.72 -11.41 -20.84
N PRO A 155 -8.71 -10.56 -19.79
CA PRO A 155 -7.60 -10.47 -18.83
C PRO A 155 -7.23 -11.82 -18.21
N ALA A 156 -8.24 -12.64 -17.94
CA ALA A 156 -8.08 -13.97 -17.39
C ALA A 156 -7.33 -14.93 -18.33
N ALA A 157 -7.49 -14.77 -19.65
CA ALA A 157 -6.73 -15.52 -20.65
C ALA A 157 -5.25 -15.09 -20.68
N VAL A 158 -4.97 -13.79 -20.56
CA VAL A 158 -3.59 -13.29 -20.46
C VAL A 158 -2.90 -13.86 -19.21
N VAL A 159 -3.59 -13.88 -18.08
CA VAL A 159 -3.06 -14.47 -16.84
C VAL A 159 -2.80 -15.96 -16.99
N PHE A 160 -3.70 -16.70 -17.63
CA PHE A 160 -3.49 -18.13 -17.89
C PHE A 160 -2.20 -18.37 -18.71
N ASP A 161 -2.01 -17.65 -19.82
CA ASP A 161 -0.79 -17.77 -20.63
C ASP A 161 0.47 -17.38 -19.84
N ALA A 162 0.36 -16.36 -18.99
CA ALA A 162 1.47 -15.93 -18.14
C ALA A 162 1.86 -16.98 -17.11
N LEU A 163 0.88 -17.71 -16.54
CA LEU A 163 1.12 -18.82 -15.63
C LEU A 163 1.81 -20.00 -16.33
N GLN A 164 1.43 -20.32 -17.57
CA GLN A 164 2.12 -21.34 -18.35
C GLN A 164 3.57 -20.95 -18.62
N SER A 165 3.82 -19.70 -19.01
CA SER A 165 5.18 -19.18 -19.21
C SER A 165 6.00 -19.18 -17.90
N PHE A 166 5.39 -18.77 -16.79
CA PHE A 166 5.99 -18.78 -15.45
C PHE A 166 6.47 -20.17 -15.03
N LYS A 167 5.62 -21.19 -15.22
CA LYS A 167 5.97 -22.60 -14.96
C LYS A 167 7.06 -23.10 -15.92
N ALA A 168 6.87 -22.91 -17.23
CA ALA A 168 7.78 -23.42 -18.25
C ALA A 168 9.19 -22.83 -18.14
N LYS A 169 9.27 -21.55 -17.76
CA LYS A 169 10.55 -20.86 -17.56
C LYS A 169 11.12 -21.08 -16.16
N ASN A 170 10.44 -21.80 -15.27
CA ASN A 170 10.81 -21.96 -13.87
C ASN A 170 11.14 -20.60 -13.22
N ALA A 171 10.28 -19.60 -13.46
CA ALA A 171 10.44 -18.26 -12.91
C ALA A 171 10.14 -18.23 -11.41
N ASP A 172 10.64 -17.20 -10.73
CA ASP A 172 10.46 -17.03 -9.29
C ASP A 172 9.24 -16.15 -8.98
N ILE A 173 9.06 -15.06 -9.73
CA ILE A 173 7.98 -14.10 -9.50
C ILE A 173 7.19 -13.83 -10.79
N LEU A 174 5.86 -13.90 -10.71
CA LEU A 174 4.93 -13.40 -11.73
C LEU A 174 4.20 -12.17 -11.18
N ILE A 175 4.27 -11.02 -11.86
CA ILE A 175 3.54 -9.81 -11.48
C ILE A 175 2.45 -9.50 -12.52
N ILE A 176 1.21 -9.35 -12.08
CA ILE A 176 0.04 -9.15 -12.94
C ILE A 176 -0.45 -7.71 -12.84
N ASP A 177 -0.47 -6.98 -13.97
CA ASP A 177 -1.11 -5.67 -14.09
C ASP A 177 -2.60 -5.84 -14.40
N THR A 178 -3.49 -5.31 -13.57
CA THR A 178 -4.95 -5.45 -13.75
C THR A 178 -5.61 -4.13 -14.12
N ALA A 179 -6.83 -4.18 -14.66
CA ALA A 179 -7.65 -3.00 -14.87
C ALA A 179 -7.97 -2.27 -13.54
N GLY A 180 -8.23 -0.95 -13.62
CA GLY A 180 -8.54 -0.10 -12.46
C GLY A 180 -9.84 0.71 -12.55
N ARG A 181 -10.84 0.20 -13.28
CA ARG A 181 -12.08 0.93 -13.61
C ARG A 181 -13.15 0.80 -12.52
N LEU A 182 -12.91 1.41 -11.35
CA LEU A 182 -13.79 1.27 -10.19
C LEU A 182 -15.23 1.79 -10.40
N HIS A 183 -15.45 2.74 -11.33
CA HIS A 183 -16.78 3.22 -11.71
C HIS A 183 -17.70 2.09 -12.23
N ASN A 184 -17.11 0.98 -12.70
CA ASN A 184 -17.83 -0.24 -13.04
C ASN A 184 -17.47 -1.37 -12.07
N LYS A 185 -17.72 -1.13 -10.77
CA LYS A 185 -17.35 -2.02 -9.65
C LYS A 185 -17.72 -3.48 -9.91
N LYS A 186 -18.95 -3.78 -10.34
CA LYS A 186 -19.43 -5.15 -10.53
C LYS A 186 -18.60 -5.93 -11.56
N ASN A 187 -18.31 -5.34 -12.72
CA ASN A 187 -17.55 -6.00 -13.76
C ASN A 187 -16.09 -6.18 -13.35
N LEU A 188 -15.48 -5.16 -12.74
CA LEU A 188 -14.10 -5.25 -12.23
C LEU A 188 -13.97 -6.36 -11.17
N MET A 189 -14.91 -6.45 -10.24
CA MET A 189 -14.90 -7.49 -9.21
C MET A 189 -15.08 -8.89 -9.79
N GLN A 190 -15.91 -9.06 -10.82
CA GLN A 190 -16.06 -10.34 -11.53
C GLN A 190 -14.78 -10.75 -12.27
N GLU A 191 -14.11 -9.79 -12.90
CA GLU A 191 -12.83 -10.00 -13.60
C GLU A 191 -11.73 -10.43 -12.63
N LEU A 192 -11.54 -9.70 -11.52
CA LEU A 192 -10.59 -10.06 -10.48
C LEU A 192 -10.91 -11.43 -9.87
N GLY A 193 -12.19 -11.72 -9.62
CA GLY A 193 -12.62 -13.04 -9.15
C GLY A 193 -12.31 -14.16 -10.14
N LYS A 194 -12.39 -13.91 -11.45
CA LYS A 194 -12.02 -14.88 -12.50
C LYS A 194 -10.51 -15.11 -12.55
N ILE A 195 -9.71 -14.04 -12.48
CA ILE A 195 -8.24 -14.12 -12.39
C ILE A 195 -7.83 -14.98 -11.19
N ASN A 196 -8.44 -14.72 -10.02
CA ASN A 196 -8.17 -15.45 -8.79
C ASN A 196 -8.43 -16.96 -8.93
N ARG A 197 -9.57 -17.35 -9.50
CA ARG A 197 -9.89 -18.77 -9.74
C ARG A 197 -8.90 -19.47 -10.67
N ILE A 198 -8.36 -18.75 -11.66
CA ILE A 198 -7.34 -19.31 -12.55
C ILE A 198 -6.04 -19.49 -11.79
N ILE A 199 -5.62 -18.50 -11.00
CA ILE A 199 -4.43 -18.62 -10.16
C ILE A 199 -4.57 -19.81 -9.20
N ASP A 200 -5.70 -19.93 -8.50
CA ASP A 200 -5.93 -21.00 -7.52
C ASP A 200 -5.92 -22.40 -8.17
N ARG A 201 -6.40 -22.52 -9.41
CA ARG A 201 -6.39 -23.79 -10.16
C ARG A 201 -5.01 -24.14 -10.69
N GLU A 202 -4.27 -23.15 -11.19
CA GLU A 202 -3.01 -23.38 -11.89
C GLU A 202 -1.80 -23.32 -10.96
N PHE A 203 -1.85 -22.63 -9.82
CA PHE A 203 -0.71 -22.41 -8.93
C PHE A 203 -1.17 -22.40 -7.47
N SER A 204 -1.50 -23.59 -6.97
CA SER A 204 -2.01 -23.79 -5.60
C SER A 204 -0.90 -23.93 -4.55
N GLU A 205 0.31 -24.24 -5.00
CA GLU A 205 1.44 -24.69 -4.18
C GLU A 205 2.41 -23.57 -3.78
N GLY A 206 2.26 -22.37 -4.35
CA GLY A 206 3.15 -21.25 -4.08
C GLY A 206 2.47 -20.08 -3.39
N PHE A 207 3.23 -19.02 -3.19
CA PHE A 207 2.75 -17.87 -2.43
C PHE A 207 1.92 -16.94 -3.33
N ARG A 208 0.81 -16.45 -2.80
CA ARG A 208 -0.05 -15.49 -3.48
C ARG A 208 -0.09 -14.19 -2.72
N GLU A 209 0.19 -13.11 -3.43
CA GLU A 209 0.18 -11.77 -2.89
C GLU A 209 -0.76 -10.89 -3.73
N THR A 210 -1.67 -10.17 -3.08
CA THR A 210 -2.53 -9.18 -3.74
C THR A 210 -2.23 -7.80 -3.15
N LEU A 211 -1.55 -6.98 -3.95
CA LEU A 211 -1.14 -5.62 -3.56
C LEU A 211 -2.11 -4.60 -4.14
N VAL A 212 -2.76 -3.82 -3.27
CA VAL A 212 -3.55 -2.66 -3.70
C VAL A 212 -2.66 -1.43 -3.75
N VAL A 213 -2.64 -0.73 -4.89
CA VAL A 213 -1.92 0.53 -5.05
C VAL A 213 -2.86 1.68 -4.74
N LEU A 214 -2.44 2.53 -3.80
CA LEU A 214 -3.20 3.68 -3.34
C LEU A 214 -2.36 4.95 -3.46
N ASP A 215 -3.02 6.04 -3.85
CA ASP A 215 -2.38 7.36 -3.96
C ASP A 215 -2.48 8.10 -2.63
N ALA A 216 -1.34 8.37 -2.00
CA ALA A 216 -1.29 9.02 -0.70
C ALA A 216 -1.92 10.42 -0.71
N THR A 217 -1.92 11.10 -1.86
CA THR A 217 -2.46 12.46 -2.00
C THR A 217 -3.99 12.51 -2.01
N THR A 218 -4.66 11.36 -2.04
CA THR A 218 -6.13 11.28 -2.12
C THR A 218 -6.84 11.16 -0.77
N GLY A 219 -6.09 11.04 0.34
CA GLY A 219 -6.64 11.00 1.70
C GLY A 219 -7.70 9.91 1.88
N GLN A 220 -8.86 10.28 2.41
CA GLN A 220 -9.97 9.35 2.68
C GLN A 220 -10.53 8.64 1.44
N ASN A 221 -10.31 9.17 0.23
CA ASN A 221 -10.68 8.45 -0.98
C ASN A 221 -9.87 7.15 -1.14
N ALA A 222 -8.59 7.14 -0.77
CA ALA A 222 -7.77 5.92 -0.79
C ALA A 222 -8.32 4.84 0.16
N LEU A 223 -8.75 5.23 1.36
CA LEU A 223 -9.37 4.31 2.32
C LEU A 223 -10.63 3.66 1.75
N SER A 224 -11.54 4.46 1.17
CA SER A 224 -12.77 3.93 0.56
C SER A 224 -12.47 2.95 -0.58
N GLN A 225 -11.45 3.22 -1.40
CA GLN A 225 -11.02 2.34 -2.47
C GLN A 225 -10.46 1.03 -1.93
N ALA A 226 -9.59 1.10 -0.92
CA ALA A 226 -9.01 -0.07 -0.28
C ALA A 226 -10.10 -0.98 0.30
N ARG A 227 -11.11 -0.40 0.97
CA ARG A 227 -12.27 -1.14 1.51
C ARG A 227 -13.02 -1.88 0.40
N VAL A 228 -13.28 -1.22 -0.72
CA VAL A 228 -13.95 -1.85 -1.88
C VAL A 228 -13.14 -3.02 -2.46
N PHE A 229 -11.81 -2.90 -2.56
CA PHE A 229 -10.98 -4.00 -3.05
C PHE A 229 -10.87 -5.16 -2.05
N GLN A 230 -10.84 -4.87 -0.75
CA GLN A 230 -10.80 -5.87 0.31
C GLN A 230 -12.01 -6.81 0.28
N GLU A 231 -13.21 -6.29 -0.02
CA GLU A 231 -14.44 -7.08 -0.12
C GLU A 231 -14.37 -8.24 -1.13
N THR A 232 -13.51 -8.15 -2.16
CA THR A 232 -13.54 -9.09 -3.30
C THR A 232 -12.19 -9.73 -3.62
N SER A 233 -11.06 -9.10 -3.27
CA SER A 233 -9.77 -9.46 -3.87
C SER A 233 -8.75 -10.10 -2.92
N GLN A 234 -9.13 -10.45 -1.67
CA GLN A 234 -8.20 -10.98 -0.66
C GLN A 234 -6.91 -10.14 -0.61
N VAL A 235 -7.06 -8.84 -0.35
CA VAL A 235 -5.93 -7.91 -0.31
C VAL A 235 -5.02 -8.26 0.85
N THR A 236 -3.74 -8.47 0.57
CA THR A 236 -2.73 -8.89 1.56
C THR A 236 -1.74 -7.78 1.90
N GLY A 237 -1.67 -6.71 1.10
CA GLY A 237 -0.80 -5.57 1.36
C GLY A 237 -1.11 -4.36 0.50
N ILE A 238 -0.54 -3.23 0.89
CA ILE A 238 -0.69 -1.95 0.20
C ILE A 238 0.65 -1.44 -0.33
N ILE A 239 0.60 -0.83 -1.51
CA ILE A 239 1.63 0.06 -2.04
C ILE A 239 1.09 1.48 -1.98
N LEU A 240 1.69 2.34 -1.16
CA LEU A 240 1.37 3.77 -1.10
C LEU A 240 2.27 4.53 -2.05
N THR A 241 1.70 5.22 -3.04
CA THR A 241 2.45 6.01 -4.01
C THR A 241 2.32 7.51 -3.75
N LYS A 242 3.15 8.29 -4.44
CA LYS A 242 3.18 9.76 -4.38
C LYS A 242 3.47 10.31 -2.97
N MET A 243 4.27 9.57 -2.21
CA MET A 243 4.70 9.96 -0.85
C MET A 243 5.67 11.15 -0.85
N ASP A 244 6.20 11.53 -2.01
CA ASP A 244 7.01 12.73 -2.25
C ASP A 244 6.17 14.02 -2.36
N GLY A 245 4.86 13.89 -2.59
CA GLY A 245 3.92 15.02 -2.59
C GLY A 245 3.78 15.61 -1.19
N SER A 246 3.68 16.95 -1.09
CA SER A 246 3.56 17.64 0.19
C SER A 246 2.27 17.23 0.92
N ALA A 247 2.47 16.49 2.02
CA ALA A 247 1.57 16.33 3.15
C ALA A 247 0.25 15.57 2.93
N ARG A 248 0.26 14.23 3.14
CA ARG A 248 -0.88 13.40 3.61
C ARG A 248 -0.41 12.07 4.22
N GLY A 249 0.40 12.13 5.29
CA GLY A 249 0.87 10.92 5.98
C GLY A 249 -0.27 10.08 6.56
N GLY A 250 -1.33 10.70 7.07
CA GLY A 250 -2.38 10.02 7.85
C GLY A 250 -3.12 8.89 7.13
N VAL A 251 -3.12 8.87 5.79
CA VAL A 251 -3.79 7.81 5.01
C VAL A 251 -3.24 6.41 5.33
N ALA A 252 -1.93 6.28 5.59
CA ALA A 252 -1.34 4.99 5.95
C ALA A 252 -1.88 4.49 7.30
N LEU A 253 -1.99 5.39 8.28
CA LEU A 253 -2.57 5.11 9.59
C LEU A 253 -4.05 4.72 9.47
N SER A 254 -4.79 5.47 8.66
CA SER A 254 -6.21 5.26 8.41
C SER A 254 -6.47 3.85 7.87
N VAL A 255 -5.77 3.48 6.81
CA VAL A 255 -5.95 2.18 6.16
C VAL A 255 -5.56 1.04 7.09
N GLN A 256 -4.45 1.16 7.82
CA GLN A 256 -4.00 0.09 8.71
C GLN A 256 -4.90 -0.05 9.94
N SER A 257 -5.33 1.07 10.54
CA SER A 257 -6.25 1.11 11.70
C SER A 257 -7.64 0.56 11.38
N GLU A 258 -8.17 0.85 10.18
CA GLU A 258 -9.53 0.46 9.83
C GLU A 258 -9.64 -0.89 9.13
N LEU A 259 -8.69 -1.22 8.24
CA LEU A 259 -8.79 -2.41 7.40
C LEU A 259 -7.87 -3.56 7.87
N GLY A 260 -6.89 -3.27 8.74
CA GLY A 260 -5.91 -4.24 9.20
C GLY A 260 -4.97 -4.75 8.10
N ILE A 261 -4.91 -4.05 6.95
CA ILE A 261 -4.05 -4.41 5.82
C ILE A 261 -2.72 -3.68 5.99
N PRO A 262 -1.58 -4.40 5.94
CA PRO A 262 -0.27 -3.80 6.13
C PRO A 262 0.15 -2.95 4.92
N VAL A 263 0.73 -1.78 5.19
CA VAL A 263 1.52 -1.07 4.19
C VAL A 263 2.85 -1.81 4.01
N LYS A 264 3.10 -2.31 2.80
CA LYS A 264 4.31 -3.09 2.46
C LYS A 264 5.30 -2.29 1.64
N TYR A 265 4.84 -1.39 0.77
CA TYR A 265 5.76 -0.55 0.00
C TYR A 265 5.31 0.90 -0.06
N ILE A 266 6.30 1.78 -0.19
CA ILE A 266 6.12 3.20 -0.45
C ILE A 266 6.85 3.61 -1.73
N GLY A 267 6.16 4.38 -2.56
CA GLY A 267 6.70 5.00 -3.77
C GLY A 267 6.81 6.51 -3.61
N SER A 268 8.02 7.04 -3.76
CA SER A 268 8.35 8.46 -3.49
C SER A 268 9.00 9.16 -4.68
N GLY A 269 8.62 8.79 -5.90
CA GLY A 269 9.18 9.38 -7.12
C GLY A 269 8.88 8.54 -8.37
N GLU A 270 9.53 8.85 -9.48
CA GLU A 270 9.28 8.21 -10.79
C GLU A 270 10.38 7.23 -11.22
N ARG A 271 11.54 7.22 -10.54
CA ARG A 271 12.66 6.35 -10.91
C ARG A 271 12.40 4.92 -10.44
N ALA A 272 13.01 3.96 -11.12
CA ALA A 272 12.87 2.53 -10.79
C ALA A 272 13.23 2.21 -9.34
N LYS A 273 14.22 2.93 -8.79
CA LYS A 273 14.69 2.81 -7.41
C LYS A 273 13.84 3.53 -6.36
N ASP A 274 12.83 4.30 -6.76
CA ASP A 274 11.99 5.10 -5.85
C ASP A 274 10.79 4.26 -5.34
N LEU A 275 11.02 2.98 -5.05
CA LEU A 275 10.10 2.07 -4.35
C LEU A 275 10.89 1.38 -3.25
N HIS A 276 10.38 1.48 -2.02
CA HIS A 276 11.04 0.93 -0.85
C HIS A 276 10.06 0.09 -0.04
N ARG A 277 10.56 -0.95 0.63
CA ARG A 277 9.80 -1.61 1.69
C ARG A 277 9.42 -0.56 2.74
N PHE A 278 8.23 -0.69 3.30
CA PHE A 278 7.74 0.24 4.30
C PHE A 278 8.51 0.08 5.61
N ASP A 279 9.02 1.19 6.14
CA ASP A 279 9.67 1.26 7.45
C ASP A 279 8.76 2.03 8.41
N ALA A 280 8.14 1.30 9.34
CA ALA A 280 7.25 1.86 10.34
C ALA A 280 7.95 2.86 11.27
N GLY A 281 9.22 2.61 11.63
CA GLY A 281 9.99 3.48 12.50
C GLY A 281 10.28 4.81 11.82
N SER A 282 10.88 4.75 10.63
CA SER A 282 11.16 5.95 9.82
C SER A 282 9.87 6.74 9.50
N TYR A 283 8.78 6.03 9.19
CA TYR A 283 7.48 6.65 8.93
C TYR A 283 6.93 7.37 10.18
N VAL A 284 6.89 6.71 11.34
CA VAL A 284 6.40 7.31 12.58
C VAL A 284 7.30 8.47 13.00
N ASP A 285 8.63 8.33 12.94
CA ASP A 285 9.52 9.42 13.30
C ASP A 285 9.34 10.66 12.43
N SER A 286 9.08 10.48 11.12
CA SER A 286 8.76 11.60 10.22
C SER A 286 7.49 12.38 10.60
N ILE A 287 6.54 11.74 11.31
CA ILE A 287 5.34 12.40 11.84
C ILE A 287 5.67 13.31 13.03
N PHE A 288 6.75 13.02 13.77
CA PHE A 288 7.12 13.78 14.98
C PHE A 288 8.43 14.56 14.85
N GLU A 289 9.06 14.54 13.68
CA GLU A 289 10.34 15.19 13.45
C GLU A 289 10.20 16.69 13.74
N LYS A 290 11.07 17.21 14.62
CA LYS A 290 11.13 18.64 14.90
C LYS A 290 11.83 19.32 13.73
N GLN A 291 11.22 20.39 13.24
CA GLN A 291 11.82 21.28 12.24
C GLN A 291 12.71 22.30 12.92
#